data_AF-A0A940UQG8-F1
#
_entry.id   AF-A0A940UQG8-F1
#
_cell.length_a   1.000
_cell.length_b   1.000
_cell.length_c   1.000
_cell.angle_alpha   90.00
_cell.angle_beta   90.00
_cell.angle_gamma   90.00
#
_symmetry.space_group_name_H-M   'P 1'
#
loop_
_entity.id
_entity.type
_entity.pdbx_description
1 polymer ?
#
loop_
_entity_poly.entity_id
_entity_poly.type
_entity_poly.pdbx_seq_one_letter_code
_entity_poly.pdbx_strand_id
1 'polypeptide(L)'
;MIKLELELEALDYDALMDQFLPAMIDKLRQTGNPVALLISNGMPAAMAKGILHKLPQDVKDQLTADLINSYGGKLAEQAELFAQQQGISVKVRSVGAHAE
;
A
#
# COMPACT_ATOMS: atom_id res chain seq x y z
N MET A 1 13.03 -2.91 23.09
CA MET A 1 12.22 -2.73 21.86
C MET A 1 13.20 -2.46 20.74
N ILE A 2 13.19 -3.29 19.70
CA ILE A 2 14.10 -3.19 18.54
C ILE A 2 13.27 -2.64 17.37
N LYS A 3 13.85 -1.74 16.59
CA LYS A 3 13.24 -1.22 15.36
C LYS A 3 13.83 -1.98 14.17
N LEU A 4 12.96 -2.40 13.27
CA LEU A 4 13.33 -3.01 12.00
C LEU A 4 13.00 -1.99 10.90
N GLU A 5 13.97 -1.72 10.04
CA GLU A 5 13.85 -0.80 8.91
C GLU A 5 13.96 -1.61 7.63
N LEU A 6 13.04 -1.36 6.70
CA LEU A 6 12.94 -2.06 5.42
C LEU A 6 12.89 -1.00 4.33
N GLU A 7 13.78 -1.12 3.37
CA GLU A 7 13.79 -0.33 2.14
C GLU A 7 13.24 -1.18 1.00
N LEU A 8 12.32 -0.60 0.21
CA LEU A 8 11.65 -1.28 -0.90
C LEU A 8 12.00 -0.56 -2.19
N GLU A 9 12.83 -1.16 -3.04
CA GLU A 9 13.32 -0.51 -4.27
C GLU A 9 12.52 -0.88 -5.54
N ALA A 10 12.11 -2.15 -5.65
CA ALA A 10 11.56 -2.71 -6.89
C ALA A 10 10.07 -3.06 -6.76
N LEU A 11 9.26 -2.06 -6.45
CA LEU A 11 7.85 -2.25 -6.18
C LEU A 11 7.05 -2.28 -7.50
N ASP A 12 6.33 -3.37 -7.75
CA ASP A 12 5.49 -3.52 -8.94
C ASP A 12 4.14 -2.81 -8.72
N TYR A 13 4.09 -1.54 -9.13
CA TYR A 13 2.88 -0.73 -9.03
C TYR A 13 1.74 -1.26 -9.89
N ASP A 14 2.02 -1.91 -11.03
CA ASP A 14 0.97 -2.42 -11.91
C ASP A 14 0.27 -3.62 -11.28
N ALA A 15 1.03 -4.53 -10.66
CA ALA A 15 0.48 -5.65 -9.90
C ALA A 15 -0.33 -5.17 -8.68
N LEU A 16 0.15 -4.14 -7.97
CA LEU A 16 -0.59 -3.54 -6.86
C LEU A 16 -1.89 -2.88 -7.32
N MET A 17 -1.86 -2.16 -8.44
CA MET A 17 -3.07 -1.56 -9.00
C MET A 17 -4.07 -2.62 -9.44
N ASP A 18 -3.64 -3.75 -10.00
CA ASP A 18 -4.56 -4.84 -10.38
C ASP A 18 -5.21 -5.50 -9.15
N GLN A 19 -4.43 -5.70 -8.09
CA GLN A 19 -4.90 -6.41 -6.90
C GLN A 19 -5.70 -5.51 -5.95
N PHE A 20 -5.33 -4.24 -5.84
CA PHE A 20 -5.81 -3.31 -4.83
C PHE A 20 -6.48 -2.06 -5.42
N LEU A 21 -6.88 -2.09 -6.69
CA LEU A 21 -7.52 -0.96 -7.38
C LEU A 21 -8.57 -0.22 -6.53
N PRO A 22 -9.56 -0.93 -5.92
CA PRO A 22 -10.60 -0.25 -5.15
C PRO A 22 -10.03 0.46 -3.92
N ALA A 23 -9.11 -0.19 -3.20
CA ALA A 23 -8.47 0.37 -2.02
C ALA A 23 -7.60 1.58 -2.37
N MET A 24 -6.86 1.53 -3.49
CA MET A 24 -6.05 2.65 -3.96
C MET A 24 -6.91 3.85 -4.35
N ILE A 25 -8.06 3.63 -5.01
CA ILE A 25 -9.02 4.71 -5.34
C ILE A 25 -9.59 5.33 -4.06
N ASP A 26 -9.98 4.50 -3.08
CA ASP A 26 -10.50 4.98 -1.81
C ASP A 26 -9.46 5.78 -1.02
N LYS A 27 -8.20 5.34 -1.01
CA LYS A 27 -7.08 6.11 -0.44
C LYS A 27 -6.86 7.42 -1.17
N LEU A 28 -6.84 7.41 -2.49
CA LEU A 28 -6.70 8.63 -3.30
C LEU A 28 -7.86 9.61 -3.08
N ARG A 29 -9.06 9.11 -2.78
CA ARG A 29 -10.20 9.95 -2.39
C ARG A 29 -10.00 10.58 -1.02
N GLN A 30 -9.43 9.84 -0.06
CA GLN A 30 -9.13 10.34 1.29
C GLN A 30 -8.07 11.45 1.28
N THR A 31 -7.15 11.46 0.31
CA THR A 31 -6.19 12.56 0.15
C THR A 31 -6.78 13.82 -0.49
N GLY A 32 -8.05 13.78 -0.92
CA GLY A 32 -8.71 14.90 -1.60
C GLY A 32 -8.21 15.13 -3.03
N ASN A 33 -7.49 14.17 -3.62
CA ASN A 33 -6.95 14.31 -4.95
C ASN A 33 -8.11 14.40 -5.97
N PRO A 34 -8.18 15.46 -6.81
CA PRO A 34 -9.26 15.63 -7.79
C PRO A 34 -9.34 14.47 -8.80
N VAL A 35 -8.24 13.74 -9.01
CA VAL A 35 -8.20 12.55 -9.86
C VAL A 35 -9.08 11.42 -9.30
N ALA A 36 -9.23 11.30 -7.97
CA ALA A 36 -10.16 10.32 -7.39
C ALA A 36 -11.62 10.61 -7.72
N LEU A 37 -11.97 11.87 -7.96
CA LEU A 37 -13.31 12.27 -8.40
C LEU A 37 -13.54 11.92 -9.87
N LEU A 38 -12.48 11.96 -10.70
CA LEU A 38 -12.55 11.53 -12.10
C LEU A 38 -12.75 10.02 -12.24
N ILE A 39 -12.18 9.22 -11.33
CA ILE A 39 -12.31 7.75 -11.33
C ILE A 39 -13.70 7.27 -10.83
N SER A 40 -14.64 8.18 -10.55
CA SER A 40 -15.92 7.87 -9.91
C SER A 40 -16.91 6.99 -10.72
N ASN A 41 -17.90 6.47 -9.98
CA ASN A 41 -18.94 5.47 -10.33
C ASN A 41 -19.18 5.20 -11.83
N GLY A 42 -18.65 4.07 -12.30
CA GLY A 42 -18.93 3.50 -13.62
C GLY A 42 -17.73 3.49 -14.56
N MET A 43 -16.59 4.07 -14.16
CA MET A 43 -15.36 3.98 -14.95
C MET A 43 -14.86 2.53 -15.05
N PRO A 44 -14.53 2.04 -16.26
CA PRO A 44 -13.89 0.74 -16.43
C PRO A 44 -12.56 0.63 -15.69
N ALA A 45 -12.30 -0.52 -15.08
CA ALA A 45 -11.07 -0.78 -14.32
C ALA A 45 -9.79 -0.45 -15.11
N ALA A 46 -9.77 -0.76 -16.42
CA ALA A 46 -8.66 -0.43 -17.30
C ALA A 46 -8.39 1.07 -17.43
N MET A 47 -9.43 1.91 -17.43
CA MET A 47 -9.28 3.37 -17.44
C MET A 47 -8.80 3.88 -16.09
N ALA A 48 -9.37 3.38 -14.99
CA ALA A 48 -8.93 3.73 -13.64
C ALA A 48 -7.44 3.40 -13.43
N LYS A 49 -7.00 2.22 -13.86
CA LYS A 49 -5.59 1.82 -13.84
C LYS A 49 -4.72 2.77 -14.67
N GLY A 50 -5.15 3.08 -15.90
CA GLY A 50 -4.41 4.02 -16.76
C GLY A 50 -4.26 5.43 -16.16
N ILE A 51 -5.22 5.87 -15.35
CA ILE A 51 -5.15 7.14 -14.62
C ILE A 51 -4.19 7.02 -13.44
N LEU A 52 -4.29 5.97 -12.63
CA LEU A 52 -3.38 5.75 -11.50
C LEU A 52 -1.92 5.60 -11.95
N HIS A 53 -1.68 4.94 -13.08
CA HIS A 53 -0.35 4.77 -13.66
C HIS A 53 0.29 6.10 -14.08
N LYS A 54 -0.52 7.09 -14.44
CA LYS A 54 -0.09 8.44 -14.82
C LYS A 54 0.09 9.38 -13.63
N LEU A 55 -0.20 8.94 -12.41
CA LEU A 55 0.05 9.76 -11.24
C LEU A 55 1.54 10.06 -11.08
N PRO A 56 1.89 11.25 -10.55
CA PRO A 56 3.24 11.56 -10.12
C PRO A 56 3.82 10.47 -9.20
N GLN A 57 5.14 10.26 -9.24
CA GLN A 57 5.80 9.19 -8.51
C GLN A 57 5.61 9.31 -6.99
N ASP A 58 5.77 10.52 -6.45
CA ASP A 58 5.50 10.88 -5.06
C ASP A 58 4.07 10.50 -4.61
N VAL A 59 3.08 10.69 -5.49
CA VAL A 59 1.69 10.31 -5.20
C VAL A 59 1.51 8.79 -5.20
N LYS A 60 2.17 8.07 -6.12
CA LYS A 60 2.15 6.60 -6.15
C LYS A 60 2.83 6.00 -4.93
N ASP A 61 3.93 6.59 -4.50
CA ASP A 61 4.68 6.17 -3.32
C ASP A 61 3.88 6.40 -2.05
N GLN A 62 3.25 7.57 -1.92
CA GLN A 62 2.35 7.86 -0.80
C GLN A 62 1.14 6.92 -0.77
N LEU A 63 0.51 6.66 -1.91
CA LEU A 63 -0.60 5.70 -2.00
C LEU A 63 -0.18 4.30 -1.58
N THR A 64 1.01 3.89 -2.00
CA THR A 64 1.59 2.59 -1.64
C THR A 64 1.87 2.52 -0.15
N ALA A 65 2.47 3.56 0.44
CA ALA A 65 2.70 3.65 1.87
C ALA A 65 1.38 3.58 2.66
N ASP A 66 0.35 4.31 2.23
CA ASP A 66 -0.97 4.29 2.85
C ASP A 66 -1.66 2.92 2.73
N LEU A 67 -1.44 2.21 1.62
CA LEU A 67 -1.90 0.85 1.42
C LEU A 67 -1.20 -0.11 2.39
N ILE A 68 0.13 -0.07 2.48
CA ILE A 68 0.93 -0.88 3.41
C ILE A 68 0.47 -0.63 4.85
N ASN A 69 0.28 0.63 5.23
CA ASN A 69 -0.21 1.01 6.56
C ASN A 69 -1.59 0.42 6.85
N SER A 70 -2.49 0.36 5.85
CA SER A 70 -3.81 -0.26 6.01
C SER A 70 -3.76 -1.78 6.21
N TYR A 71 -2.72 -2.44 5.69
CA TYR A 71 -2.48 -3.87 5.86
C TYR A 71 -1.43 -4.19 6.94
N GLY A 72 -1.01 -3.19 7.72
CA GLY A 72 0.05 -3.33 8.72
C GLY A 72 -0.20 -4.45 9.75
N GLY A 73 -1.47 -4.67 10.13
CA GLY A 73 -1.84 -5.78 11.00
C GLY A 73 -1.56 -7.17 10.38
N LYS A 74 -1.89 -7.35 9.10
CA LYS A 74 -1.60 -8.61 8.39
C LYS A 74 -0.10 -8.82 8.21
N LEU A 75 0.63 -7.75 7.89
CA LEU A 75 2.09 -7.80 7.78
C LEU A 75 2.74 -8.18 9.11
N ALA A 76 2.27 -7.60 10.22
CA ALA A 76 2.68 -7.95 11.56
C ALA A 76 2.44 -9.44 11.85
N GLU A 77 1.23 -9.95 11.59
CA GLU A 77 0.90 -11.36 11.79
C GLU A 77 1.81 -12.29 10.98
N GLN A 78 2.07 -11.99 9.71
CA GLN A 78 2.95 -12.80 8.87
C GLN A 78 4.41 -12.78 9.38
N ALA A 79 4.91 -11.63 9.82
CA ALA A 79 6.25 -11.53 10.39
C ALA A 79 6.38 -12.33 11.70
N GLU A 80 5.36 -12.27 12.57
CA GLU A 80 5.32 -13.06 13.80
C GLU A 80 5.24 -14.56 13.53
N LEU A 81 4.41 -14.98 12.56
CA LEU A 81 4.31 -16.38 12.13
C LEU A 81 5.64 -16.90 11.59
N PHE A 82 6.31 -16.13 10.74
CA PHE A 82 7.63 -16.49 10.22
C PHE A 82 8.66 -16.65 11.34
N ALA A 83 8.71 -15.72 12.30
CA ALA A 83 9.61 -15.83 13.45
C ALA A 83 9.32 -17.06 14.31
N GLN A 84 8.04 -17.37 14.57
CA GLN A 84 7.65 -18.55 15.33
C GLN A 84 8.08 -19.85 14.63
N GLN A 85 7.99 -19.92 13.30
CA GLN A 85 8.49 -21.06 12.53
C GLN A 85 10.00 -21.28 12.68
N GLN A 86 10.75 -20.22 12.98
CA GLN A 86 12.19 -20.28 13.28
C GLN A 86 12.48 -20.49 14.79
N GLY A 87 11.45 -20.73 15.60
CA GLY A 87 11.58 -20.88 17.06
C GLY A 87 11.77 -19.57 17.82
N ILE A 88 11.53 -18.42 17.17
CA ILE A 88 11.69 -17.09 17.76
C ILE A 88 10.31 -16.57 18.18
N SER A 89 10.13 -16.31 19.47
CA SER A 89 8.93 -15.64 19.99
C SER A 89 9.10 -14.13 19.89
N VAL A 90 8.35 -13.50 18.98
CA VAL A 90 8.34 -12.05 18.78
C VAL A 90 6.91 -11.53 18.73
N LYS A 91 6.73 -10.26 19.10
CA LYS A 91 5.48 -9.53 18.92
C LYS A 91 5.77 -8.20 18.22
N VAL A 92 5.12 -7.98 17.09
CA VAL A 92 5.20 -6.75 16.31
C VAL A 92 4.25 -5.74 16.94
N ARG A 93 4.81 -4.64 17.46
CA ARG A 93 4.02 -3.60 18.12
C ARG A 93 3.26 -2.72 17.12
N SER A 94 3.89 -2.42 15.99
CA SER A 94 3.37 -1.52 14.96
C SER A 94 4.12 -1.76 13.66
N VAL A 95 3.43 -1.58 12.54
CA VAL A 95 4.00 -1.50 11.20
C VAL A 95 3.69 -0.09 10.68
N GLY A 96 4.70 0.54 10.08
CA GLY A 96 4.58 1.87 9.50
C GLY A 96 5.42 1.96 8.23
N ALA A 97 4.84 2.53 7.19
CA ALA A 97 5.49 2.87 5.93
C ALA A 97 5.28 4.36 5.64
N HIS A 98 6.32 4.98 5.09
CA HIS A 98 6.33 6.39 4.71
C HIS A 98 7.00 6.49 3.34
N ALA A 99 6.47 7.33 2.46
CA ALA A 99 7.15 7.72 1.24
C ALA A 99 8.30 8.69 1.60
N GLU A 100 9.43 8.57 0.92
CA GLU A 100 10.58 9.48 1.05
C GLU A 100 10.44 10.73 0.16
#